data_AF-A0A523HV67-F1
#
_entry.id   AF-A0A523HV67-F1
#
_cell.length_a   1.000
_cell.length_b   1.000
_cell.length_c   1.000
_cell.angle_alpha   90.00
_cell.angle_beta   90.00
_cell.angle_gamma   90.00
#
_symmetry.space_group_name_H-M   'P 1'
#
loop_
_entity.id
_entity.type
_entity.pdbx_description
1 polymer ?
#
loop_
_entity_poly.entity_id
_entity_poly.type
_entity_poly.pdbx_seq_one_letter_code
_entity_poly.pdbx_strand_id
1 'polypeptide(L)'
;MKDSEMEAAVIFESHLPDALRRALEYAGDDGFVASMPALLHARVNADFDNEIWDTWFFTSTSEESAVTTPQGNHAVVVVHGGGIFASPERFRKLYLASVGRTSVDGFTGLFGAKILESEARDMQEGNLPDGTQIPVFPFDEFKRGIADLPRRYAVIMDFEIARTSQCGYASFEALQDDPLMIVRAGGVEAAARYLDKAKEYYGTTTMGSWHRFDDLNPDQPQTWVQFLFDCLAGASDKAGIDPASRQQGDSDAWFTHYRVSRDSGFGLRADMALVNMARYVAVAPRNSATSVRHLTFNN
;
A
#
# COMPACT_ATOMS: atom_id res chain seq x y z
N MET A 1 29.57 9.96 18.85
CA MET A 1 28.31 9.35 18.40
C MET A 1 28.67 7.99 17.86
N LYS A 2 28.37 6.92 18.60
CA LYS A 2 28.67 5.54 18.20
C LYS A 2 27.48 5.02 17.39
N ASP A 3 27.74 4.70 16.13
CA ASP A 3 27.04 3.84 15.18
C ASP A 3 25.57 3.51 15.51
N SER A 4 24.68 4.45 15.22
CA SER A 4 23.25 4.18 15.12
C SER A 4 22.95 3.58 13.74
N GLU A 5 22.45 2.35 13.71
CA GLU A 5 22.00 1.68 12.47
C GLU A 5 20.48 1.74 12.39
N MET A 6 19.94 1.81 11.17
CA MET A 6 18.50 1.75 10.96
C MET A 6 18.03 0.32 11.08
N GLU A 7 17.16 0.05 12.05
CA GLU A 7 16.65 -1.28 12.34
C GLU A 7 15.16 -1.35 12.04
N ALA A 8 14.75 -2.33 11.23
CA ALA A 8 13.36 -2.60 10.89
C ALA A 8 12.74 -3.62 11.85
N ALA A 9 11.44 -3.45 12.16
CA ALA A 9 10.64 -4.41 12.88
C ALA A 9 9.27 -4.58 12.21
N VAL A 10 8.81 -5.82 12.14
CA VAL A 10 7.46 -6.16 11.70
C VAL A 10 6.51 -6.03 12.88
N ILE A 11 5.52 -5.13 12.75
CA ILE A 11 4.52 -4.85 13.77
C ILE A 11 3.17 -5.32 13.26
N PHE A 12 2.67 -6.43 13.82
CA PHE A 12 1.38 -7.01 13.50
C PHE A 12 0.38 -6.79 14.63
N GLU A 13 -0.84 -6.36 14.26
CA GLU A 13 -2.00 -6.38 15.15
C GLU A 13 -3.27 -6.80 14.39
N SER A 14 -4.22 -7.40 15.10
CA SER A 14 -5.53 -7.73 14.56
C SER A 14 -6.44 -6.51 14.37
N HIS A 15 -6.01 -5.34 14.84
CA HIS A 15 -6.72 -4.07 14.76
C HIS A 15 -5.81 -3.02 14.14
N LEU A 16 -6.13 -2.59 12.92
CA LEU A 16 -5.27 -1.69 12.13
C LEU A 16 -4.86 -0.40 12.84
N PRO A 17 -5.75 0.36 13.52
CA PRO A 17 -5.35 1.54 14.28
C PRO A 17 -4.26 1.24 15.32
N ASP A 18 -4.35 0.10 16.02
CA ASP A 18 -3.34 -0.30 17.01
C ASP A 18 -2.03 -0.73 16.35
N ALA A 19 -2.09 -1.41 15.20
CA ALA A 19 -0.90 -1.76 14.43
C ALA A 19 -0.12 -0.49 14.05
N LEU A 20 -0.82 0.51 13.50
CA LEU A 20 -0.20 1.76 13.09
C LEU A 20 0.35 2.53 14.29
N ARG A 21 -0.42 2.64 15.38
CA ARG A 21 0.05 3.29 16.61
C ARG A 21 1.34 2.66 17.12
N ARG A 22 1.40 1.34 17.24
CA ARG A 22 2.61 0.62 17.68
C ARG A 22 3.77 0.78 16.69
N ALA A 23 3.50 0.83 15.39
CA ALA A 23 4.51 1.06 14.37
C ALA A 23 5.12 2.47 14.47
N LEU A 24 4.28 3.50 14.67
CA LEU A 24 4.71 4.88 14.90
C LEU A 24 5.48 5.02 16.22
N GLU A 25 4.99 4.42 17.31
CA GLU A 25 5.70 4.36 18.60
C GLU A 25 7.07 3.68 18.47
N TYR A 26 7.17 2.61 17.67
CA TYR A 26 8.45 1.95 17.41
C TYR A 26 9.42 2.82 16.61
N ALA A 27 8.92 3.48 15.56
CA ALA A 27 9.69 4.36 14.69
C ALA A 27 10.26 5.57 15.45
N GLY A 28 9.45 6.21 16.30
CA GLY A 28 9.81 7.46 16.96
C GLY A 28 10.04 8.60 15.97
N ASP A 29 10.61 9.72 16.45
CA ASP A 29 10.75 10.96 15.67
C ASP A 29 11.79 10.85 14.53
N ASP A 30 12.81 10.01 14.71
CA ASP A 30 13.90 9.83 13.74
C ASP A 30 13.67 8.64 12.79
N GLY A 31 12.61 7.86 13.02
CA GLY A 31 12.25 6.69 12.23
C GLY A 31 11.18 6.95 11.18
N PHE A 32 10.68 5.87 10.59
CA PHE A 32 9.52 5.92 9.69
C PHE A 32 8.79 4.57 9.65
N VAL A 33 7.53 4.60 9.24
CA VAL A 33 6.78 3.40 8.86
C VAL A 33 6.83 3.27 7.34
N ALA A 34 7.07 2.07 6.83
CA ALA A 34 7.36 1.85 5.42
C ALA A 34 6.15 2.15 4.51
N SER A 35 6.38 2.98 3.50
CA SER A 35 5.51 3.11 2.34
C SER A 35 5.70 1.92 1.38
N MET A 36 4.83 1.80 0.38
CA MET A 36 4.93 0.75 -0.63
C MET A 36 6.28 0.77 -1.37
N PRO A 37 6.79 1.90 -1.90
CA PRO A 37 8.13 1.96 -2.49
C PRO A 37 9.22 1.48 -1.53
N ALA A 38 9.14 1.84 -0.23
CA ALA A 38 10.11 1.41 0.77
C ALA A 38 10.05 -0.11 1.01
N LEU A 39 8.86 -0.71 1.03
CA LEU A 39 8.68 -2.16 1.14
C LEU A 39 9.23 -2.90 -0.09
N LEU A 40 8.93 -2.43 -1.30
CA LEU A 40 9.44 -3.04 -2.53
C LEU A 40 10.96 -2.92 -2.61
N HIS A 41 11.51 -1.75 -2.25
CA HIS A 41 12.95 -1.55 -2.17
C HIS A 41 13.59 -2.49 -1.15
N ALA A 42 12.99 -2.68 0.03
CA ALA A 42 13.49 -3.63 1.02
C ALA A 42 13.53 -5.06 0.48
N ARG A 43 12.46 -5.51 -0.21
CA ARG A 43 12.43 -6.82 -0.88
C ARG A 43 13.53 -6.98 -1.92
N VAL A 44 13.71 -5.99 -2.79
CA VAL A 44 14.73 -6.02 -3.86
C VAL A 44 16.15 -6.22 -3.31
N ASN A 45 16.45 -5.67 -2.14
CA ASN A 45 17.79 -5.71 -1.55
C ASN A 45 17.97 -6.78 -0.47
N ALA A 46 16.91 -7.53 -0.12
CA ALA A 46 16.98 -8.62 0.83
C ALA A 46 17.21 -9.97 0.13
N ASP A 47 17.95 -10.85 0.80
CA ASP A 47 18.04 -12.26 0.44
C ASP A 47 16.67 -12.94 0.56
N PHE A 48 16.44 -13.99 -0.22
CA PHE A 48 15.13 -14.67 -0.29
C PHE A 48 14.74 -15.42 0.99
N ASP A 49 15.67 -15.67 1.90
CA ASP A 49 15.40 -16.25 3.23
C ASP A 49 15.06 -15.18 4.29
N ASN A 50 15.04 -13.90 3.91
CA ASN A 50 14.64 -12.82 4.80
C ASN A 50 13.11 -12.81 5.03
N GLU A 51 12.68 -12.48 6.26
CA GLU A 51 11.26 -12.42 6.66
C GLU A 51 10.40 -11.49 5.76
N ILE A 52 10.98 -10.50 5.09
CA ILE A 52 10.27 -9.63 4.14
C ILE A 52 9.67 -10.41 2.94
N TRP A 53 10.19 -11.60 2.64
CA TRP A 53 9.74 -12.51 1.58
C TRP A 53 8.91 -13.71 2.09
N ASP A 54 8.89 -13.96 3.40
CA ASP A 54 8.12 -15.08 3.99
C ASP A 54 6.86 -14.60 4.74
N THR A 55 6.65 -13.27 4.76
CA THR A 55 5.49 -12.66 5.41
C THR A 55 4.33 -12.52 4.44
N TRP A 56 3.22 -13.19 4.76
CA TRP A 56 2.03 -13.29 3.92
C TRP A 56 1.42 -11.95 3.45
N PHE A 57 1.47 -10.89 4.25
CA PHE A 57 1.11 -9.55 3.75
C PHE A 57 1.73 -8.43 4.58
N PHE A 58 1.91 -7.28 3.96
CA PHE A 58 2.24 -6.01 4.61
C PHE A 58 1.20 -4.95 4.28
N THR A 59 0.90 -4.13 5.28
CA THR A 59 0.18 -2.87 5.14
C THR A 59 1.21 -1.76 5.00
N SER A 60 1.06 -0.89 4.01
CA SER A 60 1.95 0.25 3.82
C SER A 60 1.32 1.55 4.33
N THR A 61 2.12 2.60 4.46
CA THR A 61 1.63 3.99 4.60
C THR A 61 1.50 4.69 3.24
N SER A 62 1.09 3.95 2.22
CA SER A 62 0.72 4.52 0.93
C SER A 62 -0.80 4.48 0.74
N GLU A 63 -1.33 5.50 0.10
CA GLU A 63 -2.76 5.66 -0.16
C GLU A 63 -3.02 5.93 -1.65
N GLU A 64 -4.13 5.42 -2.16
CA GLU A 64 -4.64 5.70 -3.51
C GLU A 64 -6.02 6.31 -3.38
N SER A 65 -6.15 7.58 -3.77
CA SER A 65 -7.41 8.30 -3.64
C SER A 65 -7.94 8.77 -4.99
N ALA A 66 -9.22 8.51 -5.26
CA ALA A 66 -9.94 9.15 -6.34
C ALA A 66 -10.42 10.53 -5.89
N VAL A 67 -10.15 11.56 -6.68
CA VAL A 67 -10.45 12.96 -6.36
C VAL A 67 -10.95 13.72 -7.59
N THR A 68 -11.59 14.86 -7.35
CA THR A 68 -11.90 15.85 -8.39
C THR A 68 -10.97 17.06 -8.22
N THR A 69 -10.33 17.48 -9.31
CA THR A 69 -9.45 18.64 -9.33
C THR A 69 -10.25 19.94 -9.20
N PRO A 70 -9.62 21.06 -8.82
CA PRO A 70 -10.30 22.36 -8.79
C PRO A 70 -10.93 22.77 -10.13
N GLN A 71 -10.42 22.24 -11.25
CA GLN A 71 -10.95 22.49 -12.60
C GLN A 71 -12.12 21.57 -12.97
N GLY A 72 -12.49 20.62 -12.12
CA GLY A 72 -13.58 19.66 -12.34
C GLY A 72 -13.16 18.38 -13.08
N ASN A 73 -11.87 18.12 -13.25
CA ASN A 73 -11.40 16.87 -13.85
C ASN A 73 -11.27 15.79 -12.78
N HIS A 74 -11.41 14.52 -13.16
CA HIS A 74 -11.14 13.40 -12.24
C HIS A 74 -9.66 13.04 -12.26
N ALA A 75 -9.11 12.78 -11.08
CA ALA A 75 -7.72 12.38 -10.91
C ALA A 75 -7.59 11.29 -9.85
N VAL A 76 -6.45 10.60 -9.90
CA VAL A 76 -5.99 9.74 -8.81
C VAL A 76 -4.74 10.36 -8.20
N VAL A 77 -4.73 10.46 -6.87
CA VAL A 77 -3.56 10.87 -6.11
C VAL A 77 -3.06 9.66 -5.34
N VAL A 78 -1.82 9.27 -5.61
CA VAL A 78 -1.11 8.22 -4.87
C VAL A 78 -0.12 8.88 -3.92
N VAL A 79 -0.32 8.72 -2.62
CA VAL A 79 0.56 9.27 -1.59
C VAL A 79 1.44 8.15 -1.03
N HIS A 80 2.69 8.46 -0.76
CA HIS A 80 3.64 7.56 -0.13
C HIS A 80 4.21 8.18 1.15
N GLY A 81 4.34 7.37 2.20
CA GLY A 81 4.94 7.80 3.47
C GLY A 81 3.99 8.68 4.31
N GLY A 82 2.68 8.54 4.11
CA GLY A 82 1.66 9.36 4.75
C GLY A 82 0.38 9.40 3.91
N GLY A 83 -0.46 10.40 4.18
CA GLY A 83 -1.75 10.58 3.53
C GLY A 83 -2.83 10.99 4.53
N ILE A 84 -4.08 10.79 4.16
CA ILE A 84 -5.24 11.10 4.98
C ILE A 84 -5.34 10.12 6.15
N PHE A 85 -5.03 8.85 5.89
CA PHE A 85 -5.01 7.73 6.83
C PHE A 85 -3.59 7.47 7.38
N ALA A 86 -2.85 8.54 7.66
CA ALA A 86 -1.53 8.45 8.31
C ALA A 86 -1.59 8.42 9.85
N SER A 87 -2.78 8.56 10.46
CA SER A 87 -2.95 8.57 11.92
C SER A 87 -3.88 7.45 12.41
N PRO A 88 -3.59 6.84 13.58
CA PRO A 88 -4.49 5.88 14.22
C PRO A 88 -5.90 6.44 14.42
N GLU A 89 -6.01 7.73 14.72
CA GLU A 89 -7.28 8.43 14.98
C GLU A 89 -8.16 8.47 13.72
N ARG A 90 -7.59 8.66 12.53
CA ARG A 90 -8.38 8.68 11.28
C ARG A 90 -8.97 7.31 10.98
N PHE A 91 -8.20 6.23 11.17
CA PHE A 91 -8.73 4.87 11.06
C PHE A 91 -9.77 4.57 12.13
N ARG A 92 -9.56 5.01 13.38
CA ARG A 92 -10.53 4.83 14.46
C ARG A 92 -11.84 5.55 14.15
N LYS A 93 -11.79 6.76 13.59
CA LYS A 93 -12.96 7.51 13.14
C LYS A 93 -13.74 6.72 12.08
N LEU A 94 -13.04 6.15 11.09
CA LEU A 94 -13.63 5.31 10.05
C LEU A 94 -14.27 4.03 10.64
N TYR A 95 -13.57 3.36 11.56
CA TYR A 95 -14.04 2.13 12.20
C TYR A 95 -15.31 2.34 13.03
N LEU A 96 -15.42 3.49 13.71
CA LEU A 96 -16.58 3.86 14.53
C LEU A 96 -17.70 4.52 13.73
N ALA A 97 -17.49 4.75 12.43
CA ALA A 97 -18.48 5.41 11.60
C ALA A 97 -19.71 4.53 11.35
N SER A 98 -20.84 5.18 11.07
CA SER A 98 -22.06 4.47 10.69
C SER A 98 -21.87 3.77 9.34
N VAL A 99 -22.33 2.52 9.25
CA VAL A 99 -22.41 1.77 7.99
C VAL A 99 -23.50 2.30 7.05
N GLY A 100 -24.28 3.29 7.48
CA GLY A 100 -25.29 3.94 6.65
C GLY A 100 -24.65 4.66 5.46
N ARG A 101 -25.23 4.50 4.26
CA ARG A 101 -24.72 5.13 3.03
C ARG A 101 -24.62 6.65 3.10
N THR A 102 -25.48 7.28 3.91
CA THR A 102 -25.52 8.73 4.15
C THR A 102 -24.46 9.23 5.14
N SER A 103 -23.73 8.33 5.80
CA SER A 103 -22.68 8.71 6.74
C SER A 103 -21.55 9.44 6.00
N VAL A 104 -21.16 10.62 6.51
CA VAL A 104 -20.07 11.44 5.96
C VAL A 104 -18.72 10.77 6.20
N ASP A 105 -18.58 10.14 7.37
CA ASP A 105 -17.48 9.26 7.71
C ASP A 105 -17.93 7.82 7.43
N GLY A 106 -17.06 6.95 6.92
CA GLY A 106 -17.41 5.55 6.66
C GLY A 106 -17.00 5.10 5.27
N PHE A 107 -17.65 4.05 4.79
CA PHE A 107 -17.32 3.42 3.53
C PHE A 107 -18.26 3.84 2.40
N THR A 108 -17.72 3.86 1.19
CA THR A 108 -18.51 3.86 -0.04
C THR A 108 -19.13 2.48 -0.28
N GLY A 109 -19.96 2.34 -1.32
CA GLY A 109 -20.52 1.04 -1.69
C GLY A 109 -19.48 -0.01 -2.11
N LEU A 110 -18.25 0.42 -2.43
CA LEU A 110 -17.11 -0.41 -2.80
C LEU A 110 -16.09 -0.54 -1.68
N PHE A 111 -16.46 -0.19 -0.45
CA PHE A 111 -15.58 -0.25 0.72
C PHE A 111 -14.32 0.64 0.64
N GLY A 112 -14.30 1.63 -0.25
CA GLY A 112 -13.36 2.75 -0.17
C GLY A 112 -13.69 3.62 1.03
N ALA A 113 -12.68 4.10 1.74
CA ALA A 113 -12.90 5.01 2.84
C ALA A 113 -13.27 6.39 2.30
N LYS A 114 -14.41 6.93 2.72
CA LYS A 114 -14.83 8.28 2.36
C LYS A 114 -13.85 9.30 2.91
N ILE A 115 -13.47 10.24 2.05
CA ILE A 115 -12.67 11.41 2.41
C ILE A 115 -13.49 12.67 2.14
N LEU A 116 -13.23 13.71 2.92
CA LEU A 116 -13.87 15.00 2.72
C LEU A 116 -13.32 15.66 1.45
N GLU A 117 -14.14 16.50 0.81
CA GLU A 117 -13.68 17.31 -0.33
C GLU A 117 -12.49 18.22 0.03
N SER A 118 -12.41 18.69 1.27
CA SER A 118 -11.26 19.45 1.77
C SER A 118 -10.02 18.56 1.88
N GLU A 119 -10.13 17.37 2.47
CA GLU A 119 -9.01 16.40 2.54
C GLU A 119 -8.50 16.06 1.14
N ALA A 120 -9.41 15.82 0.18
CA ALA A 120 -9.08 15.54 -1.20
C ALA A 120 -8.39 16.71 -1.93
N ARG A 121 -8.80 17.95 -1.63
CA ARG A 121 -8.19 19.16 -2.20
C ARG A 121 -6.81 19.44 -1.62
N ASP A 122 -6.72 19.41 -0.29
CA ASP A 122 -5.49 19.69 0.45
C ASP A 122 -4.37 18.71 0.03
N MET A 123 -4.71 17.43 -0.13
CA MET A 123 -3.77 16.40 -0.57
C MET A 123 -3.27 16.61 -2.01
N GLN A 124 -4.09 17.15 -2.93
CA GLN A 124 -3.62 17.52 -4.28
C GLN A 124 -2.59 18.64 -4.27
N GLU A 125 -2.62 19.48 -3.24
CA GLU A 125 -1.65 20.56 -3.00
C GLU A 125 -0.48 20.11 -2.09
N GLY A 126 -0.46 18.84 -1.69
CA GLY A 126 0.55 18.26 -0.83
C GLY A 126 0.38 18.58 0.65
N ASN A 127 -0.74 19.14 1.07
CA ASN A 127 -1.05 19.46 2.45
C ASN A 127 -1.71 18.24 3.12
N LEU A 128 -1.08 17.71 4.17
CA LEU A 128 -1.56 16.52 4.88
C LEU A 128 -2.28 16.89 6.19
N PRO A 129 -3.17 16.02 6.72
CA PRO A 129 -3.92 16.32 7.95
C PRO A 129 -3.06 16.50 9.21
N ASP A 130 -1.83 15.99 9.21
CA ASP A 130 -0.84 16.18 10.29
C ASP A 130 -0.18 17.58 10.25
N GLY A 131 -0.56 18.43 9.30
CA GLY A 131 -0.01 19.76 9.08
C GLY A 131 1.30 19.78 8.30
N THR A 132 1.81 18.62 7.87
CA THR A 132 3.01 18.53 7.04
C THR A 132 2.70 18.77 5.57
N GLN A 133 3.71 19.24 4.84
CA GLN A 133 3.63 19.44 3.40
C GLN A 133 4.57 18.46 2.68
N ILE A 134 4.09 17.85 1.61
CA ILE A 134 4.84 16.92 0.76
C ILE A 134 4.85 17.42 -0.69
N PRO A 135 5.87 17.11 -1.49
CA PRO A 135 5.84 17.42 -2.91
C PRO A 135 4.81 16.54 -3.64
N VAL A 136 4.13 17.13 -4.61
CA VAL A 136 3.19 16.45 -5.50
C VAL A 136 3.71 16.53 -6.93
N PHE A 137 3.96 15.37 -7.54
CA PHE A 137 4.51 15.28 -8.89
C PHE A 137 3.40 14.87 -9.88
N PRO A 138 3.26 15.56 -11.02
CA PRO A 138 2.47 15.05 -12.13
C PRO A 138 3.04 13.71 -12.64
N PHE A 139 2.19 12.77 -13.01
CA PHE A 139 2.62 11.44 -13.46
C PHE A 139 3.62 11.48 -14.63
N ASP A 140 3.44 12.34 -15.62
CA ASP A 140 4.37 12.46 -16.76
C ASP A 140 5.77 12.94 -16.36
N GLU A 141 5.87 13.74 -15.29
CA GLU A 141 7.14 14.12 -14.70
C GLU A 141 7.72 12.94 -13.92
N PHE A 142 6.91 12.32 -13.07
CA PHE A 142 7.31 11.18 -12.25
C PHE A 142 7.83 10.00 -13.09
N LYS A 143 7.16 9.67 -14.20
CA LYS A 143 7.53 8.61 -15.14
C LYS A 143 8.87 8.86 -15.81
N ARG A 144 9.26 10.13 -16.01
CA ARG A 144 10.58 10.49 -16.56
C ARG A 144 11.71 10.35 -15.53
N GLY A 145 11.36 10.18 -14.26
CA GLY A 145 12.29 10.06 -13.14
C GLY A 145 12.47 11.39 -12.40
N ILE A 146 12.36 11.33 -11.08
CA ILE A 146 12.65 12.45 -10.17
C ILE A 146 13.95 12.12 -9.44
N ALA A 147 14.93 13.01 -9.54
CA ALA A 147 16.15 12.89 -8.76
C ALA A 147 15.87 13.12 -7.26
N ASP A 148 16.52 12.34 -6.40
CA ASP A 148 16.45 12.49 -4.94
C ASP A 148 15.02 12.50 -4.38
N LEU A 149 14.17 11.61 -4.89
CA LEU A 149 12.78 11.47 -4.45
C LEU A 149 12.71 11.33 -2.92
N PRO A 150 11.99 12.22 -2.20
CA PRO A 150 11.92 12.16 -0.75
C PRO A 150 11.14 10.94 -0.29
N ARG A 151 11.26 10.59 1.01
CA ARG A 151 10.51 9.45 1.59
C ARG A 151 8.99 9.66 1.55
N ARG A 152 8.55 10.92 1.63
CA ARG A 152 7.14 11.32 1.61
C ARG A 152 6.90 12.18 0.38
N TYR A 153 5.97 11.76 -0.46
CA TYR A 153 5.60 12.47 -1.70
C TYR A 153 4.26 11.95 -2.20
N ALA A 154 3.67 12.67 -3.13
CA ALA A 154 2.50 12.22 -3.87
C ALA A 154 2.74 12.27 -5.37
N VAL A 155 2.01 11.44 -6.10
CA VAL A 155 1.91 11.48 -7.56
C VAL A 155 0.46 11.67 -7.92
N ILE A 156 0.18 12.67 -8.76
CA ILE A 156 -1.16 12.91 -9.31
C ILE A 156 -1.19 12.48 -10.77
N MET A 157 -2.20 11.69 -11.14
CA MET A 157 -2.43 11.21 -12.49
C MET A 157 -3.88 11.38 -12.91
N ASP A 158 -4.09 11.44 -14.23
CA ASP A 158 -5.43 11.42 -14.80
C ASP A 158 -6.17 10.13 -14.41
N PHE A 159 -7.46 10.24 -14.08
CA PHE A 159 -8.26 9.12 -13.62
C PHE A 159 -8.35 7.99 -14.67
N GLU A 160 -8.42 8.32 -15.97
CA GLU A 160 -8.51 7.31 -17.02
C GLU A 160 -7.20 6.52 -17.16
N ILE A 161 -6.05 7.14 -16.91
CA ILE A 161 -4.76 6.44 -16.84
C ILE A 161 -4.77 5.40 -15.71
N ALA A 162 -5.26 5.77 -14.53
CA ALA A 162 -5.39 4.84 -13.40
C ALA A 162 -6.45 3.76 -13.65
N ARG A 163 -7.59 4.13 -14.26
CA ARG A 163 -8.70 3.22 -14.56
C ARG A 163 -8.32 2.12 -15.54
N THR A 164 -7.53 2.47 -16.56
CA THR A 164 -7.09 1.56 -17.62
C THR A 164 -5.79 0.82 -17.31
N SER A 165 -5.17 1.08 -16.16
CA SER A 165 -4.04 0.30 -15.65
C SER A 165 -4.43 -1.16 -15.42
N GLN A 166 -3.44 -2.05 -15.35
CA GLN A 166 -3.66 -3.48 -15.20
C GLN A 166 -4.33 -3.78 -13.85
N CYS A 167 -5.48 -4.44 -13.90
CA CYS A 167 -6.22 -4.92 -12.72
C CYS A 167 -6.41 -6.44 -12.77
N GLY A 168 -6.10 -7.13 -11.68
CA GLY A 168 -6.04 -8.58 -11.60
C GLY A 168 -4.64 -9.14 -11.90
N TYR A 169 -4.56 -10.39 -12.34
CA TYR A 169 -3.29 -10.99 -12.74
C TYR A 169 -2.83 -10.50 -14.11
N ALA A 170 -1.63 -9.95 -14.16
CA ALA A 170 -0.98 -9.49 -15.39
C ALA A 170 0.42 -10.11 -15.52
N SER A 171 0.94 -10.14 -16.75
CA SER A 171 2.33 -10.58 -16.97
C SER A 171 3.30 -9.57 -16.35
N PHE A 172 4.46 -10.05 -15.89
CA PHE A 172 5.51 -9.14 -15.42
C PHE A 172 5.91 -8.10 -16.47
N GLU A 173 5.93 -8.47 -17.76
CA GLU A 173 6.20 -7.56 -18.87
C GLU A 173 5.15 -6.45 -18.97
N ALA A 174 3.85 -6.78 -18.88
CA ALA A 174 2.79 -5.77 -18.91
C ALA A 174 2.87 -4.81 -17.72
N LEU A 175 3.30 -5.30 -16.55
CA LEU A 175 3.44 -4.50 -15.34
C LEU A 175 4.67 -3.58 -15.34
N GLN A 176 5.67 -3.81 -16.18
CA GLN A 176 6.86 -2.94 -16.26
C GLN A 176 6.51 -1.52 -16.73
N ASP A 177 5.55 -1.41 -17.65
CA ASP A 177 5.09 -0.13 -18.22
C ASP A 177 3.75 0.36 -17.63
N ASP A 178 3.17 -0.41 -16.69
CA ASP A 178 1.88 -0.11 -16.09
C ASP A 178 1.95 1.16 -15.20
N PRO A 179 1.12 2.20 -15.45
CA PRO A 179 1.17 3.46 -14.71
C PRO A 179 1.05 3.31 -13.20
N LEU A 180 0.10 2.50 -12.72
CA LEU A 180 -0.08 2.27 -11.28
C LEU A 180 1.09 1.49 -10.69
N MET A 181 1.61 0.47 -11.37
CA MET A 181 2.80 -0.25 -10.90
C MET A 181 4.01 0.67 -10.77
N ILE A 182 4.26 1.54 -11.75
CA ILE A 182 5.34 2.52 -11.73
C ILE A 182 5.21 3.43 -10.51
N VAL A 183 4.02 3.96 -10.26
CA VAL A 183 3.79 4.85 -9.11
C VAL A 183 3.92 4.10 -7.79
N ARG A 184 3.28 2.94 -7.65
CA ARG A 184 3.35 2.08 -6.46
C ARG A 184 4.78 1.71 -6.08
N ALA A 185 5.64 1.45 -7.07
CA ALA A 185 7.03 1.08 -6.83
C ALA A 185 7.96 2.26 -6.54
N GLY A 186 7.52 3.49 -6.81
CA GLY A 186 8.36 4.67 -6.67
C GLY A 186 9.21 5.00 -7.90
N GLY A 187 8.78 4.59 -9.08
CA GLY A 187 9.42 4.94 -10.36
C GLY A 187 9.65 3.74 -11.28
N VAL A 188 10.00 4.03 -12.53
CA VAL A 188 10.17 3.01 -13.59
C VAL A 188 11.26 2.01 -13.25
N GLU A 189 12.44 2.49 -12.84
CA GLU A 189 13.56 1.61 -12.49
C GLU A 189 13.26 0.76 -11.24
N ALA A 190 12.62 1.36 -10.23
CA ALA A 190 12.23 0.65 -9.02
C ALA A 190 11.20 -0.45 -9.31
N ALA A 191 10.22 -0.16 -10.18
CA ALA A 191 9.25 -1.15 -10.65
C ALA A 191 9.94 -2.32 -11.36
N ALA A 192 10.81 -2.04 -12.33
CA ALA A 192 11.54 -3.07 -13.06
C ALA A 192 12.35 -3.98 -12.13
N ARG A 193 13.15 -3.39 -11.23
CA ARG A 193 13.96 -4.14 -10.26
C ARG A 193 13.11 -5.03 -9.35
N TYR A 194 11.99 -4.52 -8.85
CA TYR A 194 11.08 -5.30 -8.03
C TYR A 194 10.43 -6.44 -8.81
N LEU A 195 9.92 -6.17 -10.01
CA LEU A 195 9.28 -7.17 -10.85
C LEU A 195 10.24 -8.30 -11.23
N ASP A 196 11.49 -7.98 -11.57
CA ASP A 196 12.52 -8.97 -11.87
C ASP A 196 12.82 -9.85 -10.65
N LYS A 197 13.02 -9.22 -9.48
CA LYS A 197 13.32 -9.94 -8.24
C LYS A 197 12.14 -10.81 -7.77
N ALA A 198 10.92 -10.30 -7.89
CA ALA A 198 9.71 -11.04 -7.56
C ALA A 198 9.51 -12.23 -8.53
N LYS A 199 9.69 -12.02 -9.83
CA LYS A 199 9.62 -13.09 -10.83
C LYS A 199 10.60 -14.23 -10.52
N GLU A 200 11.82 -13.88 -10.12
CA GLU A 200 12.84 -14.85 -9.69
C GLU A 200 12.38 -15.64 -8.44
N TYR A 201 11.96 -14.94 -7.39
CA TYR A 201 11.54 -15.57 -6.13
C TYR A 201 10.35 -16.52 -6.31
N TYR A 202 9.31 -16.06 -6.99
CA TYR A 202 8.05 -16.78 -7.11
C TYR A 202 8.05 -17.84 -8.23
N GLY A 203 8.94 -17.71 -9.22
CA GLY A 203 9.01 -18.62 -10.36
C GLY A 203 7.73 -18.63 -11.21
N THR A 204 7.00 -17.51 -11.26
CA THR A 204 5.75 -17.36 -12.04
C THR A 204 5.94 -16.47 -13.27
N THR A 205 4.95 -16.46 -14.16
CA THR A 205 4.90 -15.56 -15.32
C THR A 205 4.00 -14.36 -15.12
N THR A 206 3.18 -14.38 -14.06
CA THR A 206 2.25 -13.31 -13.69
C THR A 206 2.39 -12.95 -12.22
N MET A 207 2.05 -11.70 -11.93
CA MET A 207 1.80 -11.14 -10.60
C MET A 207 0.48 -10.39 -10.70
N GLY A 208 -0.28 -10.25 -9.62
CA GLY A 208 -1.41 -9.35 -9.72
C GLY A 208 -1.16 -7.94 -9.20
N SER A 209 -2.00 -7.05 -9.71
CA SER A 209 -2.09 -5.65 -9.35
C SER A 209 -3.58 -5.34 -9.26
N TRP A 210 -4.08 -4.92 -8.10
CA TRP A 210 -5.53 -4.74 -7.90
C TRP A 210 -5.86 -3.31 -7.51
N HIS A 211 -6.93 -2.78 -8.09
CA HIS A 211 -7.52 -1.48 -7.80
C HIS A 211 -9.02 -1.50 -8.11
N ARG A 212 -9.77 -0.49 -7.63
CA ARG A 212 -11.23 -0.39 -7.85
C ARG A 212 -11.65 0.65 -8.89
N PHE A 213 -10.71 1.33 -9.54
CA PHE A 213 -11.01 2.49 -10.40
C PHE A 213 -12.02 2.22 -11.53
N ASP A 214 -12.10 1.00 -12.08
CA ASP A 214 -13.08 0.69 -13.15
C ASP A 214 -14.53 0.60 -12.65
N ASP A 215 -14.72 0.20 -11.38
CA ASP A 215 -16.04 0.13 -10.75
C ASP A 215 -16.44 1.46 -10.07
N LEU A 216 -15.49 2.38 -9.95
CA LEU A 216 -15.54 3.53 -9.05
C LEU A 216 -16.45 4.64 -9.61
N ASN A 217 -17.26 5.26 -8.76
CA ASN A 217 -17.86 6.56 -9.07
C ASN A 217 -16.84 7.68 -8.81
N PRO A 218 -16.29 8.34 -9.86
CA PRO A 218 -15.19 9.30 -9.70
C PRO A 218 -15.64 10.62 -9.08
N ASP A 219 -16.95 10.88 -9.01
CA ASP A 219 -17.54 12.03 -8.31
C ASP A 219 -17.56 11.85 -6.78
N GLN A 220 -17.26 10.64 -6.27
CA GLN A 220 -17.24 10.37 -4.84
C GLN A 220 -15.78 10.23 -4.36
N PRO A 221 -15.21 11.25 -3.69
CA PRO A 221 -13.89 11.16 -3.10
C PRO A 221 -13.79 10.01 -2.12
N GLN A 222 -12.81 9.14 -2.36
CA GLN A 222 -12.56 7.96 -1.53
C GLN A 222 -11.12 7.49 -1.68
N THR A 223 -10.65 6.74 -0.69
CA THR A 223 -9.26 6.29 -0.62
C THR A 223 -9.14 4.84 -0.15
N TRP A 224 -8.05 4.21 -0.58
CA TRP A 224 -7.58 2.90 -0.13
C TRP A 224 -6.11 2.96 0.27
N VAL A 225 -5.76 2.19 1.29
CA VAL A 225 -4.37 1.96 1.67
C VAL A 225 -3.82 0.81 0.84
N GLN A 226 -2.56 0.91 0.43
CA GLN A 226 -1.91 -0.14 -0.33
C GLN A 226 -1.42 -1.28 0.56
N PHE A 227 -1.57 -2.50 0.07
CA PHE A 227 -1.10 -3.74 0.68
C PHE A 227 -0.17 -4.48 -0.28
N LEU A 228 0.86 -5.11 0.27
CA LEU A 228 1.77 -5.99 -0.44
C LEU A 228 1.51 -7.41 0.02
N PHE A 229 1.08 -8.27 -0.88
CA PHE A 229 0.67 -9.64 -0.60
C PHE A 229 1.69 -10.66 -1.07
N ASP A 230 1.82 -11.71 -0.28
CA ASP A 230 2.75 -12.81 -0.47
C ASP A 230 2.03 -14.16 -0.32
N CYS A 231 1.08 -14.42 -1.22
CA CYS A 231 0.39 -15.71 -1.27
C CYS A 231 0.26 -16.19 -2.71
N LEU A 232 1.16 -17.09 -3.12
CA LEU A 232 1.02 -17.82 -4.39
C LEU A 232 -0.12 -18.86 -4.37
N ALA A 233 -0.75 -19.09 -3.23
CA ALA A 233 -1.74 -20.13 -3.09
C ALA A 233 -2.81 -19.70 -2.10
N GLY A 234 -3.96 -19.39 -2.68
CA GLY A 234 -5.22 -19.63 -2.02
C GLY A 234 -5.26 -20.89 -1.20
N ALA A 235 -6.11 -20.88 -0.17
CA ALA A 235 -6.64 -22.07 0.44
C ALA A 235 -7.35 -23.01 -0.57
N SER A 236 -7.31 -22.73 -1.89
CA SER A 236 -7.36 -23.77 -2.90
C SER A 236 -5.97 -24.36 -3.18
N ASP A 237 -5.73 -25.52 -2.60
CA ASP A 237 -5.04 -26.61 -3.28
C ASP A 237 -5.07 -26.48 -4.81
N LYS A 238 -3.89 -26.69 -5.42
CA LYS A 238 -3.60 -26.66 -6.87
C LYS A 238 -4.52 -27.54 -7.75
N ALA A 239 -5.55 -28.18 -7.20
CA ALA A 239 -6.41 -29.16 -7.83
C ALA A 239 -7.90 -28.78 -7.92
N GLY A 240 -8.36 -27.69 -7.28
CA GLY A 240 -9.80 -27.51 -7.01
C GLY A 240 -10.54 -26.33 -7.64
N ILE A 241 -9.88 -25.27 -8.12
CA ILE A 241 -10.56 -24.07 -8.64
C ILE A 241 -10.36 -23.92 -10.14
N ASP A 242 -11.46 -23.74 -10.87
CA ASP A 242 -11.52 -23.43 -12.29
C ASP A 242 -10.58 -22.25 -12.64
N PRO A 243 -9.64 -22.42 -13.58
CA PRO A 243 -8.79 -21.34 -14.09
C PRO A 243 -9.53 -20.06 -14.48
N ALA A 244 -10.79 -20.16 -14.95
CA ALA A 244 -11.60 -19.01 -15.30
C ALA A 244 -11.94 -18.15 -14.07
N SER A 245 -12.32 -18.76 -12.94
CA SER A 245 -12.58 -18.04 -11.68
C SER A 245 -11.32 -17.41 -11.10
N ARG A 246 -10.14 -18.01 -11.35
CA ARG A 246 -8.84 -17.49 -10.92
C ARG A 246 -8.41 -16.26 -11.74
N GLN A 247 -8.79 -16.20 -13.02
CA GLN A 247 -8.57 -15.04 -13.89
C GLN A 247 -9.57 -13.91 -13.64
N GLN A 248 -10.80 -14.24 -13.24
CA GLN A 248 -11.87 -13.26 -12.97
C GLN A 248 -11.84 -12.68 -11.56
N GLY A 249 -11.08 -13.27 -10.62
CA GLY A 249 -11.05 -12.81 -9.23
C GLY A 249 -12.33 -13.11 -8.46
N ASP A 250 -13.18 -14.03 -8.95
CA ASP A 250 -14.51 -14.32 -8.38
C ASP A 250 -14.46 -14.88 -6.95
N SER A 251 -13.32 -15.43 -6.51
CA SER A 251 -13.10 -15.84 -5.12
C SER A 251 -12.91 -14.67 -4.15
N ASP A 252 -12.67 -13.45 -4.65
CA ASP A 252 -12.30 -12.27 -3.85
C ASP A 252 -13.50 -11.36 -3.54
N ALA A 253 -14.63 -11.54 -4.25
CA ALA A 253 -15.73 -10.58 -4.27
C ALA A 253 -16.54 -10.48 -2.96
N TRP A 254 -16.36 -11.40 -2.01
CA TRP A 254 -17.23 -11.50 -0.82
C TRP A 254 -16.50 -11.44 0.54
N PHE A 255 -15.19 -11.22 0.58
CA PHE A 255 -14.40 -11.25 1.84
C PHE A 255 -14.06 -9.87 2.41
N THR A 256 -14.93 -8.88 2.23
CA THR A 256 -14.73 -7.52 2.77
C THR A 256 -14.81 -7.43 4.30
N HIS A 257 -15.14 -8.53 5.01
CA HIS A 257 -15.33 -8.50 6.46
C HIS A 257 -14.63 -9.59 7.30
N TYR A 258 -14.06 -10.67 6.76
CA TYR A 258 -13.42 -11.67 7.62
C TYR A 258 -12.29 -12.43 6.95
N ARG A 259 -11.12 -12.37 7.61
CA ARG A 259 -9.85 -13.03 7.26
C ARG A 259 -9.40 -12.63 5.86
N VAL A 260 -8.32 -11.86 5.81
CA VAL A 260 -7.41 -11.86 4.66
C VAL A 260 -7.26 -13.32 4.24
N SER A 261 -7.99 -13.73 3.19
CA SER A 261 -8.09 -15.14 2.88
C SER A 261 -6.72 -15.52 2.34
N ARG A 262 -6.27 -16.74 2.63
CA ARG A 262 -5.08 -17.31 2.01
C ARG A 262 -5.19 -17.22 0.48
N ASP A 263 -6.41 -17.02 -0.04
CA ASP A 263 -6.82 -16.77 -1.43
C ASP A 263 -6.53 -15.38 -1.98
N SER A 264 -5.99 -14.46 -1.17
CA SER A 264 -5.49 -13.18 -1.66
C SER A 264 -4.24 -13.42 -2.52
N GLY A 265 -4.39 -13.28 -3.84
CA GLY A 265 -3.30 -13.48 -4.79
C GLY A 265 -2.05 -12.64 -4.48
N PHE A 266 -0.88 -13.23 -4.71
CA PHE A 266 0.42 -12.55 -4.64
C PHE A 266 0.43 -11.27 -5.52
N GLY A 267 0.89 -10.16 -4.94
CA GLY A 267 1.10 -8.90 -5.65
C GLY A 267 0.67 -7.66 -4.86
N LEU A 268 0.36 -6.57 -5.57
CA LEU A 268 0.10 -5.25 -4.99
C LEU A 268 -1.39 -4.92 -5.03
N ARG A 269 -1.95 -4.43 -3.92
CA ARG A 269 -3.40 -4.16 -3.81
C ARG A 269 -3.72 -2.79 -3.25
N ALA A 270 -4.76 -2.16 -3.77
CA ALA A 270 -5.41 -0.98 -3.22
C ALA A 270 -6.94 -1.07 -3.37
N ASP A 271 -7.50 -2.23 -3.05
CA ASP A 271 -8.91 -2.55 -3.23
C ASP A 271 -9.58 -3.12 -1.97
N MET A 272 -8.85 -3.12 -0.85
CA MET A 272 -9.26 -3.74 0.42
C MET A 272 -9.90 -2.73 1.38
N ALA A 273 -10.91 -3.19 2.11
CA ALA A 273 -11.55 -2.40 3.16
C ALA A 273 -10.59 -2.11 4.33
N LEU A 274 -10.54 -0.85 4.78
CA LEU A 274 -9.70 -0.36 5.88
C LEU A 274 -10.26 -0.71 7.29
N VAL A 275 -10.72 -1.94 7.47
CA VAL A 275 -11.34 -2.44 8.72
C VAL A 275 -10.62 -3.65 9.32
N ASN A 276 -9.54 -4.10 8.71
CA ASN A 276 -8.93 -5.39 8.97
C ASN A 276 -7.72 -5.32 9.91
N MET A 277 -7.03 -6.44 10.05
CA MET A 277 -5.69 -6.53 10.63
C MET A 277 -4.66 -5.78 9.78
N ALA A 278 -3.56 -5.36 10.39
CA ALA A 278 -2.46 -4.73 9.67
C ALA A 278 -1.11 -5.25 10.14
N ARG A 279 -0.15 -5.22 9.20
CA ARG A 279 1.23 -5.59 9.44
C ARG A 279 2.14 -4.53 8.83
N TYR A 280 2.61 -3.61 9.66
CA TYR A 280 3.50 -2.54 9.23
C TYR A 280 4.96 -2.95 9.41
N VAL A 281 5.85 -2.44 8.55
CA VAL A 281 7.28 -2.43 8.81
C VAL A 281 7.65 -1.05 9.35
N ALA A 282 8.11 -1.00 10.58
CA ALA A 282 8.57 0.23 11.23
C ALA A 282 10.10 0.22 11.32
N VAL A 283 10.74 1.34 10.99
CA VAL A 283 12.20 1.48 10.95
C VAL A 283 12.60 2.59 11.89
N ALA A 284 13.58 2.33 12.77
CA ALA A 284 14.08 3.29 13.75
C ALA A 284 15.61 3.22 13.86
N PRO A 285 16.30 4.34 14.15
CA PRO A 285 17.71 4.28 14.50
C PRO A 285 17.88 3.59 15.85
N ARG A 286 18.74 2.57 15.91
CA ARG A 286 19.06 1.83 17.13
C ARG A 286 20.57 1.82 17.34
N ASN A 287 20.97 1.97 18.60
CA ASN A 287 22.35 1.79 19.01
C ASN A 287 22.61 0.30 19.18
N SER A 288 23.34 -0.28 18.22
CA SER A 288 23.68 -1.71 18.21
C SER A 288 24.44 -2.14 19.47
N ALA A 289 25.25 -1.24 20.07
CA ALA A 289 26.02 -1.52 21.28
C ALA A 289 25.15 -1.71 22.54
N THR A 290 23.88 -1.31 22.50
CA THR A 290 22.92 -1.49 23.61
C THR A 290 21.74 -2.39 23.25
N SER A 291 21.70 -2.91 22.02
CA SER A 291 20.60 -3.75 21.56
C SER A 291 20.66 -5.13 22.22
N VAL A 292 19.55 -5.54 22.82
CA VAL A 292 19.42 -6.90 23.39
C VAL A 292 18.98 -7.95 22.36
N ARG A 293 18.64 -7.53 21.13
CA ARG A 293 18.04 -8.40 20.11
C ARG A 293 18.98 -9.46 19.55
N HIS A 294 20.29 -9.21 19.59
CA HIS A 294 21.32 -10.14 19.13
C HIS A 294 22.03 -10.85 20.29
N LEU A 295 21.54 -10.70 21.52
CA LEU A 295 22.09 -11.44 22.65
C LEU A 295 21.72 -12.92 22.49
N THR A 296 22.73 -13.77 22.51
CA THR A 296 22.53 -15.21 22.58
C THR A 296 22.22 -15.60 24.02
N PHE A 297 21.03 -16.13 24.25
CA PHE A 297 20.66 -16.74 25.53
C PHE A 297 21.03 -18.23 25.48
N ASN A 298 22.34 -18.52 25.62
CA ASN A 298 22.80 -19.90 25.79
C ASN A 298 22.54 -20.33 27.25
N ASN A 299 21.88 -21.48 27.43
CA ASN A 299 21.89 -22.23 28.70
C ASN A 299 23.00 -23.28 28.66
#